data_AF-A0A1E7IRK0-F1
#
_entry.id   AF-A0A1E7IRK0-F1
#
_cell.length_a   1.000
_cell.length_b   1.000
_cell.length_c   1.000
_cell.angle_alpha   90.00
_cell.angle_beta   90.00
_cell.angle_gamma   90.00
#
_symmetry.space_group_name_H-M   'P 1'
#
loop_
_entity.id
_entity.type
_entity.pdbx_description
1 polymer ?
#
loop_
_entity_poly.entity_id
_entity_poly.type
_entity_poly.pdbx_seq_one_letter_code
_entity_poly.pdbx_strand_id
1 'polypeptide(L)'
;MPQEKLPAHKVRARCPQCRQTFNFDPTDHLPQRNAAKTTTRSIDCPHCSLPRELSTKRLPGNHATLTCRRCRRNFHLNQNQADPEPESTAPRKLISTGKLLTDSWELFRQRGWGLLGLYLLCFLLIFAPLALAALTAPKMIMNHPWLIWSCLLLGISYAVIGSAWITASMFHYIVDSSLGVKTALALGRQQLWNFAGLLLLWFLLIAGGSLLLIIPGVIFTIWFLFCQYVLAEEGVGGLKALEKSRQLVRDYWWPVFGRFILLLLLTLTISNLAGRIPAIGSSINLVLSLLLTPFSLFYYYLLYEDLKRCPRRPSRDKSLNLTPLLLALCGWLLIPAVLFFANHQGNLSPRLSAGENRTILNKLFDAEEFPLAEFSDQSNPPPKRRPPEPLTQADYEHLLAEKLLPENQQELSLGPATLSAEQFWADEKEPHLWLKLRLAELPNLALSPRRSARILIREVLDSTARNRYDHLHSFENPAFQWVDILSGGLQTEQLSGIRSVYLKQGTRLEQIRSISGCLEINLPLGIKTLQLDRADIGKKLKVAGKFLQLESFGKNRISLIFQGKLSEILSIQAVNRQHEALQDAGINWQQHGEKLTLSQMFSGEIDSVTILVAGDSITRSYPFEITR
;
A
#
# COMPACT_ATOMS: atom_id res chain seq x y z
N MET A 1 -43.99 -4.07 -16.30
CA MET A 1 -44.44 -5.42 -16.71
C MET A 1 -43.68 -5.85 -17.96
N PRO A 2 -43.34 -7.13 -18.13
CA PRO A 2 -42.83 -7.65 -19.41
C PRO A 2 -43.85 -7.37 -20.53
N GLN A 3 -43.40 -7.06 -21.75
CA GLN A 3 -44.28 -6.66 -22.86
C GLN A 3 -45.38 -7.69 -23.17
N GLU A 4 -45.08 -8.98 -23.02
CA GLU A 4 -45.99 -10.11 -23.26
C GLU A 4 -47.18 -10.16 -22.28
N LYS A 5 -47.09 -9.46 -21.14
CA LYS A 5 -48.15 -9.43 -20.11
C LYS A 5 -48.97 -8.14 -20.14
N LEU A 6 -48.78 -7.28 -21.14
CA LEU A 6 -49.56 -6.05 -21.28
C LEU A 6 -50.93 -6.35 -21.90
N PRO A 7 -52.02 -5.77 -21.36
CA PRO A 7 -53.35 -5.96 -21.92
C PRO A 7 -53.45 -5.35 -23.32
N ALA A 8 -54.06 -6.09 -24.25
CA ALA A 8 -54.20 -5.68 -25.65
C ALA A 8 -55.30 -4.62 -25.90
N HIS A 9 -56.05 -4.24 -24.86
CA HIS A 9 -57.13 -3.26 -24.92
C HIS A 9 -56.99 -2.26 -23.77
N LYS A 10 -57.73 -1.15 -23.81
CA LYS A 10 -57.68 -0.14 -22.76
C LYS A 10 -58.16 -0.73 -21.44
N VAL A 11 -57.34 -0.69 -20.40
CA VAL A 11 -57.68 -1.22 -19.09
C VAL A 11 -57.43 -0.17 -18.01
N ARG A 12 -58.37 -0.04 -17.07
CA ARG A 12 -58.20 0.79 -15.89
C ARG A 12 -57.46 -0.03 -14.83
N ALA A 13 -56.19 0.29 -14.61
CA ALA A 13 -55.31 -0.44 -13.69
C ALA A 13 -55.11 0.35 -12.38
N ARG A 14 -54.97 -0.37 -11.27
CA ARG A 14 -54.70 0.23 -9.95
C ARG A 14 -53.28 -0.08 -9.53
N CYS A 15 -52.50 0.95 -9.21
CA CYS A 15 -51.13 0.77 -8.75
C CYS A 15 -51.11 0.07 -7.37
N PRO A 16 -50.40 -1.06 -7.19
CA PRO A 16 -50.35 -1.75 -5.90
C PRO A 16 -49.58 -0.97 -4.84
N GLN A 17 -48.71 -0.04 -5.23
CA GLN A 17 -47.82 0.70 -4.33
C GLN A 17 -48.47 2.00 -3.82
N CYS A 18 -49.20 2.74 -4.66
CA CYS A 18 -49.83 4.01 -4.28
C CYS A 18 -51.37 4.01 -4.36
N ARG A 19 -52.00 2.89 -4.76
CA ARG A 19 -53.46 2.69 -4.91
C ARG A 19 -54.19 3.64 -5.87
N GLN A 20 -53.49 4.50 -6.60
CA GLN A 20 -54.06 5.34 -7.65
C GLN A 20 -54.45 4.49 -8.87
N THR A 21 -55.61 4.81 -9.45
CA THR A 21 -56.11 4.19 -10.68
C THR A 21 -55.74 5.03 -11.90
N PHE A 22 -55.15 4.40 -12.92
CA PHE A 22 -54.81 5.03 -14.18
C PHE A 22 -55.34 4.19 -15.35
N ASN A 23 -55.60 4.84 -16.48
CA ASN A 23 -56.03 4.16 -17.69
C ASN A 23 -54.79 3.84 -18.54
N PHE A 24 -54.58 2.57 -18.84
CA PHE A 24 -53.54 2.12 -19.75
C PHE A 24 -54.11 2.04 -21.17
N ASP A 25 -53.48 2.75 -22.13
CA ASP A 25 -53.82 2.69 -23.55
C ASP A 25 -52.64 2.08 -24.34
N PRO A 26 -52.81 0.92 -25.00
CA PRO A 26 -51.72 0.27 -25.72
C PRO A 26 -51.22 1.06 -26.94
N THR A 27 -51.96 2.09 -27.40
CA THR A 27 -51.55 2.93 -28.53
C THR A 27 -50.46 3.96 -28.20
N ASP A 28 -50.27 4.30 -26.92
CA ASP A 28 -49.23 5.24 -26.47
C ASP A 28 -47.80 4.68 -26.56
N HIS A 29 -47.66 3.37 -26.78
CA HIS A 29 -46.38 2.66 -26.73
C HIS A 29 -45.93 2.01 -28.04
N LEU A 30 -46.64 2.25 -29.16
CA LEU A 30 -46.18 1.80 -30.46
C LEU A 30 -45.05 2.72 -30.98
N PRO A 31 -43.89 2.16 -31.38
CA PRO A 31 -42.81 2.96 -31.96
C PRO A 31 -43.27 3.51 -33.32
N GLN A 32 -43.40 4.82 -33.41
CA GLN A 32 -43.79 5.53 -34.64
C GLN A 32 -42.77 5.29 -35.75
N ARG A 33 -43.07 4.34 -36.66
CA ARG A 33 -42.43 4.26 -37.98
C ARG A 33 -43.04 5.34 -38.87
N ASN A 34 -42.18 6.27 -39.31
CA ASN A 34 -42.39 7.20 -40.44
C ASN A 34 -43.56 8.20 -40.31
N ALA A 35 -43.39 9.24 -39.50
CA ALA A 35 -44.13 10.49 -39.65
C ALA A 35 -43.14 11.65 -39.77
N ALA A 36 -43.17 12.35 -40.91
CA ALA A 36 -42.42 13.58 -41.11
C ALA A 36 -42.76 14.59 -39.99
N LYS A 37 -41.78 14.95 -39.16
CA LYS A 37 -41.91 15.97 -38.11
C LYS A 37 -42.47 17.25 -38.72
N THR A 38 -43.75 17.51 -38.49
CA THR A 38 -44.34 18.83 -38.69
C THR A 38 -44.08 19.59 -37.40
N THR A 39 -43.02 20.40 -37.36
CA THR A 39 -42.71 21.25 -36.21
C THR A 39 -43.83 22.27 -36.03
N THR A 40 -44.47 22.27 -34.86
CA THR A 40 -45.49 23.26 -34.46
C THR A 40 -44.87 24.18 -33.42
N ARG A 41 -45.04 25.50 -33.55
CA ARG A 41 -44.58 26.51 -32.57
C ARG A 41 -45.79 27.08 -31.84
N SER A 42 -45.78 27.08 -30.51
CA SER A 42 -46.81 27.74 -29.70
C SER A 42 -46.42 29.19 -29.46
N ILE A 43 -47.32 30.13 -29.75
CA ILE A 43 -47.13 31.56 -29.51
C ILE A 43 -48.29 32.06 -28.64
N ASP A 44 -47.96 32.73 -27.55
CA ASP A 44 -48.94 33.29 -26.62
C ASP A 44 -49.31 34.72 -27.02
N CYS A 45 -50.59 35.06 -26.93
CA CYS A 45 -51.02 36.44 -27.16
C CYS A 45 -50.53 37.38 -26.04
N PRO A 46 -49.82 38.48 -26.34
CA PRO A 46 -49.25 39.38 -25.32
C PRO A 46 -50.30 40.14 -24.50
N HIS A 47 -51.57 40.16 -24.95
CA HIS A 47 -52.65 40.87 -24.24
C HIS A 47 -53.50 40.00 -23.33
N CYS A 48 -53.57 38.68 -23.57
CA CYS A 48 -54.47 37.81 -22.82
C CYS A 48 -53.91 36.40 -22.57
N SER A 49 -52.63 36.18 -22.90
CA SER A 49 -51.88 34.93 -22.70
C SER A 49 -52.58 33.68 -23.23
N LEU A 50 -53.37 33.81 -24.30
CA LEU A 50 -53.98 32.65 -24.95
C LEU A 50 -52.93 31.98 -25.85
N PRO A 51 -52.60 30.70 -25.65
CA PRO A 51 -51.68 29.98 -26.50
C PRO A 51 -52.29 29.69 -27.87
N ARG A 52 -51.49 29.84 -28.93
CA ARG A 52 -51.87 29.50 -30.29
C ARG A 52 -50.76 28.70 -30.96
N GLU A 53 -51.06 27.46 -31.32
CA GLU A 53 -50.14 26.60 -32.06
C GLU A 53 -50.19 26.91 -33.57
N LEU A 54 -49.02 27.13 -34.17
CA LEU A 54 -48.85 27.38 -35.59
C LEU A 54 -47.87 26.36 -36.19
N SER A 55 -48.28 25.73 -37.30
CA SER A 55 -47.41 24.84 -38.06
C SER A 55 -46.31 25.65 -38.75
N THR A 56 -45.04 25.24 -38.60
CA THR A 56 -43.89 25.90 -39.23
C THR A 56 -43.96 25.96 -40.76
N LYS A 57 -44.74 25.08 -41.41
CA LYS A 57 -45.01 25.15 -42.87
C LYS A 57 -45.96 26.28 -43.30
N ARG A 58 -46.69 26.90 -42.37
CA ARG A 58 -47.66 27.99 -42.62
C ARG A 58 -47.27 29.30 -41.93
N LEU A 59 -45.99 29.52 -41.65
CA LEU A 59 -45.52 30.82 -41.17
C LEU A 59 -45.53 31.80 -42.36
N PRO A 60 -46.35 32.87 -42.34
CA PRO A 60 -46.15 33.98 -43.26
C PRO A 60 -44.78 34.60 -42.95
N GLY A 61 -44.10 35.16 -43.96
CA GLY A 61 -42.75 35.72 -43.82
C GLY A 61 -42.60 36.72 -42.67
N ASN A 62 -41.35 37.08 -42.37
CA ASN A 62 -40.79 37.74 -41.16
C ASN A 62 -41.63 38.79 -40.38
N HIS A 63 -42.72 39.31 -40.92
CA HIS A 63 -43.69 40.17 -40.25
C HIS A 63 -45.13 39.70 -40.54
N ALA A 64 -45.71 38.91 -39.63
CA ALA A 64 -47.10 38.49 -39.72
C ALA A 64 -47.94 39.16 -38.62
N THR A 65 -49.01 39.87 -38.99
CA THR A 65 -49.98 40.42 -38.05
C THR A 65 -51.04 39.37 -37.75
N LEU A 66 -51.16 38.94 -36.49
CA LEU A 66 -52.16 37.97 -36.05
C LEU A 66 -53.22 38.62 -35.17
N THR A 67 -54.48 38.27 -35.41
CA THR A 67 -55.60 38.63 -34.53
C THR A 67 -55.82 37.52 -33.50
N CYS A 68 -55.88 37.88 -32.21
CA CYS A 68 -56.18 36.94 -31.13
C CYS A 68 -57.69 36.63 -31.07
N ARG A 69 -58.07 35.36 -30.97
CA ARG A 69 -59.49 34.95 -30.90
C ARG A 69 -60.18 35.35 -29.59
N ARG A 70 -59.43 35.53 -28.50
CA ARG A 70 -59.99 35.85 -27.18
C ARG A 70 -60.15 37.35 -26.96
N CYS A 71 -59.11 38.15 -27.22
CA CYS A 71 -59.15 39.59 -26.99
C CYS A 71 -59.42 40.43 -28.25
N ARG A 72 -59.50 39.79 -29.44
CA ARG A 72 -59.72 40.43 -30.76
C ARG A 72 -58.71 41.52 -31.16
N ARG A 73 -57.59 41.66 -30.45
CA ARG A 73 -56.52 42.60 -30.78
C ARG A 73 -55.53 41.98 -31.76
N ASN A 74 -54.99 42.83 -32.63
CA ASN A 74 -53.92 42.49 -33.57
C ASN A 74 -52.56 42.63 -32.87
N PHE A 75 -51.66 41.68 -33.07
CA PHE A 75 -50.27 41.75 -32.61
C PHE A 75 -49.32 41.24 -33.69
N HIS A 76 -48.10 41.78 -33.71
CA HIS A 76 -47.09 41.42 -34.70
C HIS A 76 -46.21 40.29 -34.19
N LEU A 77 -46.03 39.27 -35.02
CA LEU A 77 -45.01 38.24 -34.82
C LEU A 77 -43.67 38.76 -35.31
N ASN A 78 -42.74 39.02 -34.37
CA ASN A 78 -41.35 39.27 -34.69
C ASN A 78 -40.56 37.96 -34.50
N GLN A 79 -40.09 37.37 -35.61
CA GLN A 79 -39.33 36.10 -35.54
C GLN A 79 -37.99 36.24 -34.79
N ASN A 80 -37.51 37.47 -34.55
CA ASN A 80 -36.27 37.73 -33.82
C ASN A 80 -36.44 37.79 -32.29
N GLN A 81 -37.65 37.64 -31.75
CA GLN A 81 -37.81 37.28 -30.35
C GLN A 81 -37.59 35.76 -30.24
N ALA A 82 -36.31 35.42 -30.13
CA ALA A 82 -35.88 34.14 -29.59
C ALA A 82 -36.66 33.87 -28.30
N ASP A 83 -37.08 32.62 -28.13
CA ASP A 83 -37.56 32.10 -26.85
C ASP A 83 -36.61 32.58 -25.74
N PRO A 84 -37.06 32.86 -24.50
CA PRO A 84 -36.16 33.23 -23.42
C PRO A 84 -35.03 32.20 -23.38
N GLU A 85 -33.82 32.66 -23.74
CA GLU A 85 -32.62 31.84 -23.74
C GLU A 85 -32.56 31.11 -22.39
N PRO A 86 -32.42 29.78 -22.35
CA PRO A 86 -32.07 29.13 -21.11
C PRO A 86 -30.76 29.78 -20.63
N GLU A 87 -30.82 30.39 -19.45
CA GLU A 87 -29.74 31.11 -18.79
C GLU A 87 -28.35 30.54 -19.14
N SER A 88 -27.54 31.39 -19.78
CA SER A 88 -26.07 31.35 -19.76
C SER A 88 -25.40 30.05 -20.24
N THR A 89 -24.99 30.07 -21.51
CA THR A 89 -24.02 29.18 -22.15
C THR A 89 -22.56 29.40 -21.71
N ALA A 90 -22.33 29.68 -20.41
CA ALA A 90 -21.02 29.44 -19.82
C ALA A 90 -20.92 27.94 -19.47
N PRO A 91 -19.82 27.23 -19.80
CA PRO A 91 -19.64 25.88 -19.30
C PRO A 91 -19.68 25.95 -17.77
N ARG A 92 -20.71 25.35 -17.14
CA ARG A 92 -20.80 25.29 -15.67
C ARG A 92 -19.50 24.72 -15.14
N LYS A 93 -18.70 25.59 -14.54
CA LYS A 93 -17.45 25.23 -13.88
C LYS A 93 -17.82 24.48 -12.62
N LEU A 94 -17.16 23.35 -12.36
CA LEU A 94 -17.35 22.58 -11.14
C LEU A 94 -17.26 23.48 -9.91
N ILE A 95 -18.08 23.21 -8.89
CA ILE A 95 -18.13 23.91 -7.61
C ILE A 95 -16.71 24.05 -7.05
N SER A 96 -16.33 25.23 -6.57
CA SER A 96 -15.00 25.45 -5.98
C SER A 96 -14.72 24.48 -4.83
N THR A 97 -13.48 24.01 -4.70
CA THR A 97 -13.08 23.03 -3.67
C THR A 97 -13.42 23.49 -2.24
N GLY A 98 -13.24 24.77 -1.91
CA GLY A 98 -13.58 25.31 -0.58
C GLY A 98 -15.08 25.23 -0.26
N LYS A 99 -15.93 25.59 -1.23
CA LYS A 99 -17.39 25.43 -1.09
C LYS A 99 -17.78 23.95 -0.96
N LEU A 100 -17.18 23.07 -1.77
CA LEU A 100 -17.42 21.64 -1.69
C LEU A 100 -17.09 21.07 -0.30
N LEU A 101 -15.96 21.46 0.28
CA LEU A 101 -15.58 21.06 1.66
C LEU A 101 -16.57 21.60 2.71
N THR A 102 -17.03 22.84 2.54
CA THR A 102 -17.99 23.48 3.47
C THR A 102 -19.34 22.79 3.42
N ASP A 103 -19.89 22.57 2.23
CA ASP A 103 -21.16 21.88 2.01
C ASP A 103 -21.09 20.42 2.52
N SER A 104 -19.94 19.76 2.33
CA SER A 104 -19.70 18.40 2.84
C SER A 104 -19.66 18.35 4.37
N TRP A 105 -19.04 19.36 5.00
CA TRP A 105 -18.98 19.48 6.46
C TRP A 105 -20.36 19.71 7.06
N GLU A 106 -21.20 20.51 6.40
CA GLU A 106 -22.58 20.73 6.84
C GLU A 106 -23.41 19.45 6.78
N LEU A 107 -23.33 18.69 5.67
CA LEU A 107 -23.98 17.39 5.56
C LEU A 107 -23.48 16.39 6.60
N PHE A 108 -22.16 16.35 6.83
CA PHE A 108 -21.57 15.50 7.86
C PHE A 108 -22.04 15.89 9.26
N ARG A 109 -22.19 17.18 9.57
CA ARG A 109 -22.73 17.63 10.86
C ARG A 109 -24.20 17.22 11.05
N GLN A 110 -25.00 17.26 9.98
CA GLN A 110 -26.43 16.93 10.04
C GLN A 110 -26.70 15.42 10.10
N ARG A 111 -25.97 14.60 9.32
CA ARG A 111 -26.26 13.16 9.14
C ARG A 111 -25.07 12.23 9.41
N GLY A 112 -23.92 12.77 9.80
CA GLY A 112 -22.68 12.00 10.00
C GLY A 112 -22.80 10.92 11.08
N TRP A 113 -23.59 11.12 12.13
CA TRP A 113 -23.78 10.11 13.18
C TRP A 113 -24.42 8.82 12.67
N GLY A 114 -25.41 8.93 11.78
CA GLY A 114 -26.05 7.75 11.16
C GLY A 114 -25.07 6.99 10.26
N LEU A 115 -24.29 7.73 9.47
CA LEU A 115 -23.26 7.15 8.61
C LEU A 115 -22.09 6.53 9.41
N LEU A 116 -21.66 7.19 10.49
CA LEU A 116 -20.64 6.68 11.40
C LEU A 116 -21.09 5.41 12.10
N GLY A 117 -22.37 5.33 12.52
CA GLY A 117 -22.95 4.10 13.08
C GLY A 117 -22.95 2.94 12.09
N LEU A 118 -23.32 3.18 10.82
CA LEU A 118 -23.21 2.18 9.76
C LEU A 118 -21.75 1.77 9.50
N TYR A 119 -20.83 2.73 9.48
CA TYR A 119 -19.41 2.47 9.30
C TYR A 119 -18.85 1.58 10.43
N LEU A 120 -19.14 1.92 11.69
CA LEU A 120 -18.76 1.12 12.86
C LEU A 120 -19.37 -0.28 12.84
N LEU A 121 -20.61 -0.41 12.36
CA LEU A 121 -21.23 -1.72 12.15
C LEU A 121 -20.46 -2.55 11.11
N CYS A 122 -19.93 -1.93 10.06
CA CYS A 122 -19.05 -2.60 9.09
C CYS A 122 -17.78 -3.16 9.77
N PHE A 123 -17.11 -2.34 10.59
CA PHE A 123 -15.95 -2.79 11.37
C PHE A 123 -16.31 -3.96 12.29
N LEU A 124 -17.43 -3.85 13.01
CA LEU A 124 -17.89 -4.92 13.89
C LEU A 124 -18.09 -6.23 13.11
N LEU A 125 -18.74 -6.20 11.95
CA LEU A 125 -18.98 -7.41 11.15
C LEU A 125 -17.68 -8.03 10.60
N ILE A 126 -16.67 -7.22 10.29
CA ILE A 126 -15.38 -7.71 9.79
C ILE A 126 -14.52 -8.27 10.93
N PHE A 127 -14.43 -7.56 12.06
CA PHE A 127 -13.49 -7.88 13.13
C PHE A 127 -14.06 -8.83 14.19
N ALA A 128 -15.38 -8.86 14.43
CA ALA A 128 -15.99 -9.76 15.41
C ALA A 128 -15.70 -11.26 15.16
N PRO A 129 -15.88 -11.82 13.95
CA PRO A 129 -15.56 -13.22 13.70
C PRO A 129 -14.06 -13.51 13.83
N LEU A 130 -13.21 -12.55 13.43
CA LEU A 130 -11.75 -12.67 13.56
C LEU A 130 -11.33 -12.71 15.04
N ALA A 131 -11.91 -11.84 15.87
CA ALA A 131 -11.66 -11.80 17.30
C ALA A 131 -12.17 -13.07 17.99
N LEU A 132 -13.38 -13.54 17.65
CA LEU A 132 -13.93 -14.79 18.18
C LEU A 132 -13.09 -16.01 17.80
N ALA A 133 -12.63 -16.07 16.55
CA ALA A 133 -11.70 -17.10 16.10
C ALA A 133 -10.38 -17.04 16.89
N ALA A 134 -9.77 -15.87 17.06
CA ALA A 134 -8.53 -15.72 17.83
C ALA A 134 -8.65 -16.20 19.30
N LEU A 135 -9.81 -16.00 19.93
CA LEU A 135 -10.07 -16.45 21.31
C LEU A 135 -10.30 -17.96 21.44
N THR A 136 -10.88 -18.59 20.42
CA THR A 136 -11.34 -20.00 20.48
C THR A 136 -10.38 -20.98 19.80
N ALA A 137 -9.63 -20.52 18.81
CA ALA A 137 -8.81 -21.36 17.97
C ALA A 137 -7.60 -22.01 18.67
N PRO A 138 -6.91 -21.43 19.68
CA PRO A 138 -5.73 -22.06 20.28
C PRO A 138 -6.00 -23.47 20.87
N LYS A 139 -7.22 -23.70 21.37
CA LYS A 139 -7.64 -25.01 21.93
C LYS A 139 -8.17 -25.98 20.86
N MET A 140 -8.76 -25.46 19.78
CA MET A 140 -9.41 -26.25 18.73
C MET A 140 -8.44 -26.64 17.59
N ILE A 141 -7.46 -25.77 17.29
CA ILE A 141 -6.42 -25.93 16.27
C ILE A 141 -5.56 -27.18 16.50
N MET A 142 -5.30 -27.53 17.77
CA MET A 142 -4.37 -28.62 18.12
C MET A 142 -4.89 -30.01 17.74
N ASN A 143 -6.21 -30.19 17.69
CA ASN A 143 -6.83 -31.50 17.45
C ASN A 143 -7.34 -31.69 16.02
N HIS A 144 -7.72 -30.61 15.30
CA HIS A 144 -8.36 -30.72 13.98
C HIS A 144 -7.98 -29.56 13.02
N PRO A 145 -6.88 -29.70 12.25
CA PRO A 145 -6.39 -28.62 11.38
C PRO A 145 -7.33 -28.26 10.21
N TRP A 146 -8.20 -29.17 9.78
CA TRP A 146 -9.18 -28.90 8.70
C TRP A 146 -10.28 -27.92 9.14
N LEU A 147 -10.63 -27.88 10.44
CA LEU A 147 -11.62 -26.93 10.96
C LEU A 147 -11.16 -25.48 10.79
N ILE A 148 -9.85 -25.23 10.78
CA ILE A 148 -9.27 -23.90 10.59
C ILE A 148 -9.66 -23.34 9.23
N TRP A 149 -9.47 -24.14 8.18
CA TRP A 149 -9.80 -23.72 6.81
C TRP A 149 -11.30 -23.51 6.63
N SER A 150 -12.14 -24.36 7.23
CA SER A 150 -13.59 -24.19 7.25
C SER A 150 -14.01 -22.91 7.97
N CYS A 151 -13.45 -22.63 9.16
CA CYS A 151 -13.72 -21.42 9.92
C CYS A 151 -13.23 -20.15 9.21
N LEU A 152 -12.06 -20.20 8.58
CA LEU A 152 -11.52 -19.10 7.78
C LEU A 152 -12.41 -18.82 6.57
N LEU A 153 -12.79 -19.86 5.82
CA LEU A 153 -13.67 -19.71 4.66
C LEU A 153 -15.03 -19.12 5.05
N LEU A 154 -15.63 -19.63 6.14
CA LEU A 154 -16.89 -19.12 6.67
C LEU A 154 -16.75 -17.67 7.18
N GLY A 155 -15.67 -17.36 7.89
CA GLY A 155 -15.39 -16.03 8.40
C GLY A 155 -15.20 -15.00 7.28
N ILE A 156 -14.43 -15.37 6.24
CA ILE A 156 -14.25 -14.55 5.04
C ILE A 156 -15.58 -14.35 4.32
N SER A 157 -16.36 -15.43 4.13
CA SER A 157 -17.67 -15.35 3.47
C SER A 157 -18.63 -14.42 4.23
N TYR A 158 -18.66 -14.54 5.57
CA TYR A 158 -19.43 -13.66 6.43
C TYR A 158 -18.98 -12.20 6.32
N ALA A 159 -17.67 -11.94 6.36
CA ALA A 159 -17.12 -10.59 6.26
C ALA A 159 -17.41 -9.95 4.89
N VAL A 160 -17.30 -10.72 3.80
CA VAL A 160 -17.60 -10.25 2.43
C VAL A 160 -19.09 -9.93 2.27
N ILE A 161 -19.98 -10.83 2.71
CA ILE A 161 -21.43 -10.62 2.62
C ILE A 161 -21.87 -9.46 3.51
N GLY A 162 -21.36 -9.40 4.75
CA GLY A 162 -21.64 -8.34 5.71
C GLY A 162 -21.15 -6.98 5.22
N SER A 163 -19.92 -6.89 4.72
CA SER A 163 -19.38 -5.64 4.17
C SER A 163 -20.13 -5.17 2.93
N ALA A 164 -20.53 -6.06 2.02
CA ALA A 164 -21.37 -5.70 0.88
C ALA A 164 -22.74 -5.16 1.30
N TRP A 165 -23.38 -5.78 2.31
CA TRP A 165 -24.65 -5.33 2.87
C TRP A 165 -24.54 -3.92 3.46
N ILE A 166 -23.54 -3.69 4.31
CA ILE A 166 -23.37 -2.39 4.96
C ILE A 166 -22.96 -1.32 3.94
N THR A 167 -22.10 -1.66 2.99
CA THR A 167 -21.71 -0.74 1.91
C THR A 167 -22.94 -0.30 1.10
N ALA A 168 -23.79 -1.24 0.67
CA ALA A 168 -25.06 -0.92 0.00
C ALA A 168 -25.93 0.02 0.84
N SER A 169 -26.04 -0.25 2.14
CA SER A 169 -26.82 0.56 3.09
C SER A 169 -26.25 1.98 3.24
N MET A 170 -24.92 2.13 3.30
CA MET A 170 -24.25 3.43 3.40
C MET A 170 -24.50 4.29 2.15
N PHE A 171 -24.34 3.73 0.96
CA PHE A 171 -24.55 4.49 -0.28
C PHE A 171 -26.03 4.89 -0.47
N HIS A 172 -26.99 4.02 -0.16
CA HIS A 172 -28.41 4.38 -0.15
C HIS A 172 -28.73 5.47 0.87
N TYR A 173 -28.13 5.41 2.07
CA TYR A 173 -28.31 6.43 3.09
C TYR A 173 -27.77 7.80 2.66
N ILE A 174 -26.64 7.82 1.93
CA ILE A 174 -26.02 9.06 1.45
C ILE A 174 -26.84 9.68 0.30
N VAL A 175 -27.24 8.87 -0.68
CA VAL A 175 -27.95 9.34 -1.88
C VAL A 175 -29.36 9.84 -1.54
N ASP A 176 -30.09 9.13 -0.69
CA ASP A 176 -31.45 9.53 -0.31
C ASP A 176 -31.46 10.15 1.10
N SER A 177 -31.62 11.48 1.12
CA SER A 177 -31.66 12.26 2.36
C SER A 177 -32.87 11.97 3.24
N SER A 178 -33.93 11.39 2.68
CA SER A 178 -35.16 11.06 3.41
C SER A 178 -35.07 9.76 4.22
N LEU A 179 -34.09 8.90 3.91
CA LEU A 179 -33.95 7.60 4.56
C LEU A 179 -33.35 7.70 5.96
N GLY A 180 -33.93 6.96 6.88
CA GLY A 180 -33.32 6.64 8.17
C GLY A 180 -32.35 5.45 8.06
N VAL A 181 -31.52 5.25 9.09
CA VAL A 181 -30.54 4.15 9.12
C VAL A 181 -31.21 2.77 8.97
N LYS A 182 -32.38 2.57 9.60
CA LYS A 182 -33.12 1.30 9.56
C LYS A 182 -33.63 0.97 8.15
N THR A 183 -34.17 1.96 7.44
CA THR A 183 -34.68 1.77 6.07
C THR A 183 -33.53 1.58 5.09
N ALA A 184 -32.42 2.30 5.29
CA ALA A 184 -31.20 2.09 4.52
C ALA A 184 -30.63 0.66 4.68
N LEU A 185 -30.62 0.10 5.89
CA LEU A 185 -30.24 -1.30 6.13
C LEU A 185 -31.15 -2.30 5.42
N ALA A 186 -32.46 -2.03 5.37
CA ALA A 186 -33.41 -2.88 4.68
C ALA A 186 -33.19 -2.86 3.16
N LEU A 187 -33.00 -1.67 2.57
CA LEU A 187 -32.71 -1.49 1.15
C LEU A 187 -31.36 -2.09 0.76
N GLY A 188 -30.34 -1.89 1.57
CA GLY A 188 -29.02 -2.50 1.36
C GLY A 188 -29.09 -4.02 1.34
N ARG A 189 -29.96 -4.64 2.14
CA ARG A 189 -30.18 -6.09 2.13
C ARG A 189 -30.85 -6.54 0.84
N GLN A 190 -31.84 -5.80 0.34
CA GLN A 190 -32.54 -6.11 -0.90
C GLN A 190 -31.60 -6.04 -2.12
N GLN A 191 -30.67 -5.08 -2.13
CA GLN A 191 -29.71 -4.89 -3.22
C GLN A 191 -28.34 -5.51 -2.96
N LEU A 192 -28.23 -6.40 -1.97
CA LEU A 192 -26.96 -7.03 -1.55
C LEU A 192 -26.18 -7.60 -2.73
N TRP A 193 -26.85 -8.39 -3.59
CA TRP A 193 -26.19 -9.08 -4.70
C TRP A 193 -25.71 -8.12 -5.79
N ASN A 194 -26.46 -7.04 -6.05
CA ASN A 194 -26.07 -6.02 -7.02
C ASN A 194 -24.82 -5.27 -6.55
N PHE A 195 -24.76 -4.93 -5.27
CA PHE A 195 -23.59 -4.30 -4.66
C PHE A 195 -22.41 -5.27 -4.54
N ALA A 196 -22.63 -6.51 -4.10
CA ALA A 196 -21.58 -7.53 -4.00
C ALA A 196 -20.92 -7.78 -5.37
N GLY A 197 -21.72 -7.94 -6.43
CA GLY A 197 -21.21 -8.09 -7.79
C GLY A 197 -20.45 -6.85 -8.29
N LEU A 198 -20.97 -5.64 -8.01
CA LEU A 198 -20.27 -4.40 -8.36
C LEU A 198 -18.95 -4.25 -7.61
N LEU A 199 -18.93 -4.51 -6.31
CA LEU A 199 -17.74 -4.39 -5.45
C LEU A 199 -16.68 -5.42 -5.83
N LEU A 200 -17.08 -6.66 -6.13
CA LEU A 200 -16.17 -7.68 -6.62
C LEU A 200 -15.54 -7.28 -7.95
N LEU A 201 -16.35 -6.80 -8.90
CA LEU A 201 -15.86 -6.35 -10.20
C LEU A 201 -14.95 -5.13 -10.08
N TRP A 202 -15.34 -4.15 -9.25
CA TRP A 202 -14.55 -2.97 -8.95
C TRP A 202 -13.19 -3.33 -8.33
N PHE A 203 -13.18 -4.25 -7.35
CA PHE A 203 -11.96 -4.77 -6.73
C PHE A 203 -11.05 -5.47 -7.75
N LEU A 204 -11.60 -6.38 -8.56
CA LEU A 204 -10.82 -7.11 -9.56
C LEU A 204 -10.13 -6.17 -10.56
N LEU A 205 -10.82 -5.12 -10.99
CA LEU A 205 -10.29 -4.15 -11.96
C LEU A 205 -9.22 -3.24 -11.34
N ILE A 206 -9.48 -2.70 -10.15
CA ILE A 206 -8.52 -1.78 -9.51
C ILE A 206 -7.29 -2.54 -9.00
N ALA A 207 -7.48 -3.66 -8.31
CA ALA A 207 -6.38 -4.46 -7.80
C ALA A 207 -5.56 -5.06 -8.95
N GLY A 208 -6.22 -5.61 -9.97
CA GLY A 208 -5.56 -6.15 -11.16
C GLY A 208 -4.80 -5.08 -11.94
N GLY A 209 -5.39 -3.89 -12.12
CA GLY A 209 -4.71 -2.75 -12.74
C GLY A 209 -3.51 -2.26 -11.95
N SER A 210 -3.61 -2.22 -10.61
CA SER A 210 -2.52 -1.81 -9.71
C SER A 210 -1.38 -2.83 -9.68
N LEU A 211 -1.69 -4.11 -9.87
CA LEU A 211 -0.70 -5.19 -9.89
C LEU A 211 0.16 -5.18 -11.16
N LEU A 212 -0.39 -4.72 -12.29
CA LEU A 212 0.39 -4.46 -13.50
C LEU A 212 1.38 -3.32 -13.28
N LEU A 213 0.86 -2.14 -12.88
CA LEU A 213 1.63 -0.92 -12.67
C LEU A 213 0.81 0.05 -11.79
N ILE A 214 1.48 0.99 -11.12
CA ILE A 214 0.81 2.01 -10.29
C ILE A 214 -0.10 2.92 -11.13
N ILE A 215 0.34 3.33 -12.33
CA ILE A 215 -0.38 4.30 -13.18
C ILE A 215 -1.75 3.77 -13.65
N PRO A 216 -1.88 2.56 -14.24
CA PRO A 216 -3.18 1.97 -14.58
C PRO A 216 -4.12 1.83 -13.38
N GLY A 217 -3.60 1.45 -12.20
CA GLY A 217 -4.38 1.37 -10.96
C GLY A 217 -5.07 2.69 -10.64
N VAL A 218 -4.31 3.80 -10.64
CA VAL A 218 -4.83 5.15 -10.37
C VAL A 218 -5.89 5.58 -11.41
N ILE A 219 -5.66 5.29 -12.70
CA ILE A 219 -6.63 5.61 -13.76
C ILE A 219 -7.98 4.91 -13.50
N PHE A 220 -7.96 3.62 -13.14
CA PHE A 220 -9.18 2.87 -12.83
C PHE A 220 -9.87 3.37 -11.57
N THR A 221 -9.11 3.70 -10.52
CA THR A 221 -9.67 4.29 -9.30
C THR A 221 -10.46 5.56 -9.63
N ILE A 222 -9.91 6.45 -10.45
CA ILE A 222 -10.58 7.71 -10.81
C ILE A 222 -11.79 7.47 -11.72
N TRP A 223 -11.69 6.60 -12.74
CA TRP A 223 -12.84 6.29 -13.60
C TRP A 223 -14.01 5.65 -12.87
N PHE A 224 -13.73 4.80 -11.88
CA PHE A 224 -14.74 4.03 -11.16
C PHE A 224 -15.00 4.56 -9.75
N LEU A 225 -14.58 5.80 -9.46
CA LEU A 225 -14.78 6.45 -8.17
C LEU A 225 -16.27 6.59 -7.81
N PHE A 226 -17.15 6.73 -8.81
CA PHE A 226 -18.56 7.03 -8.60
C PHE A 226 -19.51 5.86 -8.89
N CYS A 227 -19.00 4.65 -9.17
CA CYS A 227 -19.86 3.55 -9.59
C CYS A 227 -20.86 3.11 -8.51
N GLN A 228 -20.48 3.23 -7.23
CA GLN A 228 -21.35 2.91 -6.10
C GLN A 228 -22.50 3.90 -5.95
N TYR A 229 -22.28 5.20 -6.20
CA TYR A 229 -23.35 6.21 -6.22
C TYR A 229 -24.30 6.00 -7.39
N VAL A 230 -23.77 5.68 -8.58
CA VAL A 230 -24.60 5.35 -9.75
C VAL A 230 -25.50 4.15 -9.47
N LEU A 231 -24.98 3.10 -8.85
CA LEU A 231 -25.81 1.93 -8.48
C LEU A 231 -26.86 2.28 -7.43
N ALA A 232 -26.49 3.04 -6.40
CA ALA A 232 -27.43 3.45 -5.35
C ALA A 232 -28.57 4.31 -5.90
N GLU A 233 -28.27 5.28 -6.76
CA GLU A 233 -29.25 6.23 -7.28
C GLU A 233 -30.09 5.64 -8.43
N GLU A 234 -29.45 4.98 -9.39
CA GLU A 234 -30.11 4.57 -10.63
C GLU A 234 -30.47 3.07 -10.64
N GLY A 235 -30.06 2.30 -9.64
CA GLY A 235 -30.34 0.86 -9.53
C GLY A 235 -29.68 0.00 -10.63
N VAL A 236 -28.72 0.55 -11.38
CA VAL A 236 -28.02 -0.16 -12.46
C VAL A 236 -26.73 -0.80 -11.95
N GLY A 237 -26.67 -2.13 -11.94
CA GLY A 237 -25.50 -2.89 -11.44
C GLY A 237 -24.46 -3.29 -12.47
N GLY A 238 -23.32 -3.79 -11.96
CA GLY A 238 -22.26 -4.41 -12.76
C GLY A 238 -21.56 -3.45 -13.73
N LEU A 239 -21.29 -3.93 -14.94
CA LEU A 239 -20.55 -3.18 -15.98
C LEU A 239 -21.23 -1.86 -16.38
N LYS A 240 -22.57 -1.79 -16.33
CA LYS A 240 -23.32 -0.58 -16.70
C LYS A 240 -23.07 0.57 -15.72
N ALA A 241 -22.94 0.29 -14.41
CA ALA A 241 -22.55 1.31 -13.43
C ALA A 241 -21.12 1.81 -13.66
N LEU A 242 -20.19 0.91 -13.99
CA LEU A 242 -18.81 1.27 -14.29
C LEU A 242 -18.71 2.14 -15.55
N GLU A 243 -19.46 1.81 -16.59
CA GLU A 243 -19.52 2.60 -17.82
C GLU A 243 -20.04 4.02 -17.54
N LYS A 244 -21.14 4.14 -16.81
CA LYS A 244 -21.70 5.45 -16.43
C LYS A 244 -20.75 6.27 -15.56
N SER A 245 -20.08 5.64 -14.59
CA SER A 245 -19.04 6.31 -13.79
C SER A 245 -17.89 6.82 -14.67
N ARG A 246 -17.39 6.00 -15.59
CA ARG A 246 -16.33 6.40 -16.51
C ARG A 246 -16.77 7.55 -17.42
N GLN A 247 -18.00 7.51 -17.92
CA GLN A 247 -18.57 8.58 -18.75
C GLN A 247 -18.70 9.90 -17.97
N LEU A 248 -19.06 9.85 -16.68
CA LEU A 248 -19.12 11.03 -15.81
C LEU A 248 -17.75 11.68 -15.62
N VAL A 249 -16.71 10.86 -15.48
CA VAL A 249 -15.35 11.34 -15.15
C VAL A 249 -14.54 11.73 -16.38
N ARG A 250 -14.81 11.13 -17.55
CA ARG A 250 -13.97 11.28 -18.76
C ARG A 250 -13.66 12.73 -19.13
N ASP A 251 -14.66 13.58 -19.18
CA ASP A 251 -14.51 14.98 -19.60
C ASP A 251 -13.92 15.88 -18.48
N TYR A 252 -13.94 15.40 -17.24
CA TYR A 252 -13.51 16.12 -16.04
C TYR A 252 -12.41 15.36 -15.26
N TRP A 253 -11.61 14.55 -15.95
CA TRP A 253 -10.67 13.63 -15.30
C TRP A 253 -9.66 14.37 -14.40
N TRP A 254 -9.05 15.43 -14.92
CA TRP A 254 -8.07 16.25 -14.18
C TRP A 254 -8.67 16.96 -12.95
N PRO A 255 -9.82 17.65 -13.05
CA PRO A 255 -10.49 18.19 -11.87
C PRO A 255 -10.83 17.15 -10.80
N VAL A 256 -11.31 15.96 -11.21
CA VAL A 256 -11.65 14.88 -10.26
C VAL A 256 -10.39 14.31 -9.62
N PHE A 257 -9.35 14.04 -10.40
CA PHE A 257 -8.05 13.57 -9.92
C PHE A 257 -7.42 14.56 -8.93
N GLY A 258 -7.41 15.86 -9.25
CA GLY A 258 -6.88 16.89 -8.37
C GLY A 258 -7.61 16.97 -7.03
N ARG A 259 -8.95 16.82 -7.04
CA ARG A 259 -9.76 16.78 -5.80
C ARG A 259 -9.52 15.51 -4.98
N PHE A 260 -9.33 14.37 -5.65
CA PHE A 260 -8.97 13.11 -5.01
C PHE A 260 -7.60 13.23 -4.32
N ILE A 261 -6.58 13.73 -5.03
CA ILE A 261 -5.24 13.95 -4.49
C ILE A 261 -5.25 14.97 -3.36
N LEU A 262 -6.01 16.06 -3.48
CA LEU A 262 -6.13 17.05 -2.41
C LEU A 262 -6.69 16.45 -1.13
N LEU A 263 -7.76 15.65 -1.22
CA LEU A 263 -8.35 14.97 -0.06
C LEU A 263 -7.39 13.94 0.53
N LEU A 264 -6.65 13.22 -0.32
CA LEU A 264 -5.62 12.28 0.08
C LEU A 264 -4.48 12.98 0.84
N LEU A 265 -3.93 14.07 0.30
CA LEU A 265 -2.88 14.84 0.95
C LEU A 265 -3.35 15.46 2.26
N LEU A 266 -4.59 15.97 2.31
CA LEU A 266 -5.19 16.47 3.55
C LEU A 266 -5.29 15.36 4.61
N THR A 267 -5.74 14.17 4.22
CA THR A 267 -5.81 13.01 5.11
C THR A 267 -4.43 12.61 5.62
N LEU A 268 -3.45 12.48 4.72
CA LEU A 268 -2.09 12.08 5.06
C LEU A 268 -1.40 13.11 5.97
N THR A 269 -1.55 14.41 5.68
CA THR A 269 -0.96 15.48 6.51
C THR A 269 -1.54 15.48 7.91
N ILE A 270 -2.87 15.42 8.03
CA ILE A 270 -3.55 15.37 9.32
C ILE A 270 -3.15 14.11 10.12
N SER A 271 -3.10 12.94 9.48
CA SER A 271 -2.63 11.69 10.11
C SER A 271 -1.17 11.75 10.54
N ASN A 272 -0.27 12.32 9.72
CA ASN A 272 1.14 12.45 10.05
C ASN A 272 1.36 13.40 11.24
N LEU A 273 0.62 14.52 11.29
CA LEU A 273 0.64 15.44 12.43
C LEU A 273 0.13 14.77 13.72
N ALA A 274 -0.98 14.04 13.64
CA ALA A 274 -1.52 13.30 14.79
C ALA A 274 -0.53 12.27 15.34
N GLY A 275 0.19 11.56 14.46
CA GLY A 275 1.18 10.55 14.83
C GLY A 275 2.42 11.07 15.55
N ARG A 276 2.71 12.38 15.48
CA ARG A 276 3.87 13.01 16.16
C ARG A 276 3.65 13.26 17.65
N ILE A 277 2.42 13.13 18.14
CA ILE A 277 2.09 13.36 19.56
C ILE A 277 2.43 12.10 20.37
N PRO A 278 3.39 12.15 21.32
CA PRO A 278 3.74 10.99 22.15
C PRO A 278 2.55 10.50 22.97
N ALA A 279 2.49 9.18 23.20
CA ALA A 279 1.48 8.46 24.01
C ALA A 279 0.03 8.45 23.47
N ILE A 280 -0.49 9.55 22.91
CA ILE A 280 -1.92 9.66 22.51
C ILE A 280 -2.09 9.76 20.98
N GLY A 281 -1.01 10.01 20.23
CA GLY A 281 -1.06 10.22 18.77
C GLY A 281 -1.72 9.09 17.98
N SER A 282 -1.46 7.82 18.35
CA SER A 282 -2.09 6.65 17.72
C SER A 282 -3.61 6.62 17.91
N SER A 283 -4.08 6.96 19.11
CA SER A 283 -5.52 7.01 19.43
C SER A 283 -6.21 8.15 18.70
N ILE A 284 -5.58 9.33 18.64
CA ILE A 284 -6.07 10.48 17.86
C ILE A 284 -6.16 10.11 16.39
N ASN A 285 -5.10 9.51 15.83
CA ASN A 285 -5.09 9.09 14.43
C ASN A 285 -6.20 8.08 14.12
N LEU A 286 -6.46 7.13 15.02
CA LEU A 286 -7.57 6.17 14.89
C LEU A 286 -8.94 6.88 14.85
N VAL A 287 -9.21 7.75 15.82
CA VAL A 287 -10.48 8.50 15.88
C VAL A 287 -10.67 9.37 14.64
N LEU A 288 -9.60 10.03 14.21
CA LEU A 288 -9.58 10.92 13.08
C LEU A 288 -9.82 10.20 11.76
N SER A 289 -9.16 9.05 11.54
CA SER A 289 -9.40 8.21 10.37
C SER A 289 -10.80 7.60 10.38
N LEU A 290 -11.34 7.27 11.57
CA LEU A 290 -12.73 6.82 11.71
C LEU A 290 -13.75 7.89 11.32
N LEU A 291 -13.48 9.17 11.56
CA LEU A 291 -14.36 10.29 11.19
C LEU A 291 -14.15 10.76 9.74
N LEU A 292 -12.92 10.69 9.24
CA LEU A 292 -12.57 11.26 7.94
C LEU A 292 -13.10 10.41 6.77
N THR A 293 -13.16 9.08 6.92
CA THR A 293 -13.75 8.20 5.90
C THR A 293 -15.23 8.51 5.63
N PRO A 294 -16.15 8.53 6.62
CA PRO A 294 -17.54 8.88 6.35
C PRO A 294 -17.70 10.33 5.87
N PHE A 295 -16.85 11.27 6.30
CA PHE A 295 -16.81 12.61 5.72
C PHE A 295 -16.45 12.59 4.23
N SER A 296 -15.44 11.80 3.83
CA SER A 296 -15.04 11.67 2.42
C SER A 296 -16.15 11.15 1.52
N LEU A 297 -17.03 10.27 2.04
CA LEU A 297 -18.16 9.76 1.28
C LEU A 297 -19.20 10.85 0.96
N PHE A 298 -19.44 11.81 1.85
CA PHE A 298 -20.28 12.98 1.54
C PHE A 298 -19.60 13.92 0.55
N TYR A 299 -18.29 14.12 0.70
CA TYR A 299 -17.51 14.93 -0.23
C TYR A 299 -17.56 14.38 -1.66
N TYR A 300 -17.36 13.08 -1.84
CA TYR A 300 -17.46 12.43 -3.15
C TYR A 300 -18.89 12.38 -3.67
N TYR A 301 -19.90 12.30 -2.80
CA TYR A 301 -21.31 12.40 -3.21
C TYR A 301 -21.65 13.77 -3.79
N LEU A 302 -21.26 14.86 -3.14
CA LEU A 302 -21.47 16.21 -3.66
C LEU A 302 -20.70 16.46 -4.95
N LEU A 303 -19.48 15.91 -5.06
CA LEU A 303 -18.72 15.93 -6.31
C LEU A 303 -19.43 15.18 -7.43
N TYR A 304 -20.02 14.03 -7.13
CA TYR A 304 -20.82 13.24 -8.05
C TYR A 304 -22.06 14.00 -8.54
N GLU A 305 -22.81 14.65 -7.63
CA GLU A 305 -23.95 15.49 -8.01
C GLU A 305 -23.54 16.65 -8.92
N ASP A 306 -22.42 17.31 -8.61
CA ASP A 306 -21.90 18.43 -9.40
C ASP A 306 -21.53 18.00 -10.83
N LEU A 307 -20.86 16.85 -10.97
CA LEU A 307 -20.57 16.24 -12.27
C LEU A 307 -21.82 15.87 -13.06
N LYS A 308 -22.89 15.42 -12.39
CA LYS A 308 -24.18 15.15 -13.04
C LYS A 308 -24.85 16.40 -13.59
N ARG A 309 -24.67 17.54 -12.93
CA ARG A 309 -25.26 18.84 -13.30
C ARG A 309 -24.46 19.56 -14.40
N CYS A 310 -23.23 19.14 -14.68
CA CYS A 310 -22.40 19.75 -15.72
C CYS A 310 -22.79 19.25 -17.13
N PRO A 311 -22.80 20.14 -18.15
CA PRO A 311 -23.08 19.76 -19.52
C PRO A 311 -22.02 18.77 -20.03
N ARG A 312 -22.46 17.69 -20.67
CA ARG A 312 -21.61 16.66 -21.27
C ARG A 312 -21.44 16.90 -22.75
N ARG A 313 -20.26 16.64 -23.30
CA ARG A 313 -20.11 16.60 -24.76
C ARG A 313 -20.85 15.37 -25.28
N PRO A 314 -21.69 15.48 -26.33
CA PRO A 314 -22.33 14.31 -26.92
C PRO A 314 -21.24 13.35 -27.42
N SER A 315 -21.11 12.21 -26.76
CA SER A 315 -20.07 11.24 -27.07
C SER A 315 -20.40 10.51 -28.36
N ARG A 316 -19.50 10.58 -29.35
CA ARG A 316 -19.54 9.77 -30.58
C ARG A 316 -19.04 8.32 -30.35
N ASP A 317 -18.64 8.00 -29.12
CA ASP A 317 -18.03 6.72 -28.75
C ASP A 317 -19.09 5.63 -28.57
N LYS A 318 -18.89 4.48 -29.22
CA LYS A 318 -19.70 3.28 -29.01
C LYS A 318 -19.31 2.64 -27.66
N SER A 319 -20.23 1.85 -27.12
CA SER A 319 -20.15 0.97 -25.93
C SER A 319 -18.76 0.73 -25.33
N LEU A 320 -18.66 0.77 -23.99
CA LEU A 320 -17.51 0.42 -23.16
C LEU A 320 -16.44 -0.47 -23.86
N ASN A 321 -15.31 0.11 -24.27
CA ASN A 321 -14.16 -0.67 -24.75
C ASN A 321 -13.70 -1.64 -23.64
N LEU A 322 -13.83 -2.95 -23.87
CA LEU A 322 -13.46 -4.00 -22.90
C LEU A 322 -11.94 -4.16 -22.73
N THR A 323 -11.14 -3.68 -23.69
CA THR A 323 -9.67 -3.79 -23.69
C THR A 323 -9.00 -3.37 -22.37
N PRO A 324 -9.27 -2.18 -21.79
CA PRO A 324 -8.70 -1.80 -20.50
C PRO A 324 -9.18 -2.70 -19.34
N LEU A 325 -10.39 -3.26 -19.41
CA LEU A 325 -10.89 -4.19 -18.39
C LEU A 325 -10.16 -5.53 -18.46
N LEU A 326 -9.96 -6.05 -19.68
CA LEU A 326 -9.20 -7.27 -19.92
C LEU A 326 -7.73 -7.10 -19.48
N LEU A 327 -7.13 -5.96 -19.79
CA LEU A 327 -5.78 -5.63 -19.32
C LEU A 327 -5.70 -5.69 -17.79
N ALA A 328 -6.63 -5.05 -17.09
CA ALA A 328 -6.68 -5.10 -15.62
C ALA A 328 -6.79 -6.55 -15.10
N LEU A 329 -7.63 -7.37 -15.72
CA LEU A 329 -7.79 -8.78 -15.34
C LEU A 329 -6.52 -9.62 -15.60
N CYS A 330 -5.79 -9.35 -16.68
CA CYS A 330 -4.49 -9.98 -16.94
C CYS A 330 -3.47 -9.70 -15.84
N GLY A 331 -3.59 -8.58 -15.11
CA GLY A 331 -2.71 -8.29 -13.98
C GLY A 331 -2.72 -9.37 -12.91
N TRP A 332 -3.86 -10.02 -12.67
CA TRP A 332 -3.97 -11.14 -11.73
C TRP A 332 -3.10 -12.35 -12.10
N LEU A 333 -2.68 -12.49 -13.37
CA LEU A 333 -1.75 -13.54 -13.81
C LEU A 333 -0.32 -13.31 -13.29
N LEU A 334 0.02 -12.10 -12.84
CA LEU A 334 1.32 -11.82 -12.23
C LEU A 334 1.49 -12.53 -10.89
N ILE A 335 0.43 -12.72 -10.09
CA ILE A 335 0.52 -13.46 -8.81
C ILE A 335 0.97 -14.91 -9.02
N PRO A 336 0.27 -15.74 -9.82
CA PRO A 336 0.72 -17.11 -10.07
C PRO A 336 2.04 -17.16 -10.84
N ALA A 337 2.35 -16.18 -11.71
CA ALA A 337 3.65 -16.11 -12.36
C ALA A 337 4.78 -15.87 -11.35
N VAL A 338 4.64 -14.89 -10.46
CA VAL A 338 5.62 -14.61 -9.39
C VAL A 338 5.73 -15.79 -8.44
N LEU A 339 4.61 -16.39 -8.02
CA LEU A 339 4.62 -17.59 -7.17
C LEU A 339 5.27 -18.79 -7.88
N PHE A 340 5.02 -18.95 -9.18
CA PHE A 340 5.67 -19.97 -9.99
C PHE A 340 7.17 -19.72 -10.07
N PHE A 341 7.62 -18.51 -10.44
CA PHE A 341 9.04 -18.16 -10.47
C PHE A 341 9.70 -18.30 -9.10
N ALA A 342 9.06 -17.85 -8.02
CA ALA A 342 9.56 -17.99 -6.66
C ALA A 342 9.69 -19.46 -6.23
N ASN A 343 8.71 -20.32 -6.56
CA ASN A 343 8.79 -21.75 -6.28
C ASN A 343 9.72 -22.52 -7.23
N HIS A 344 9.96 -22.01 -8.44
CA HIS A 344 10.81 -22.65 -9.46
C HIS A 344 12.27 -22.18 -9.42
N GLN A 345 12.61 -21.11 -8.70
CA GLN A 345 14.00 -20.75 -8.42
C GLN A 345 14.75 -21.87 -7.68
N GLY A 346 14.06 -22.74 -6.93
CA GLY A 346 14.63 -23.97 -6.36
C GLY A 346 14.85 -25.12 -7.35
N ASN A 347 14.35 -25.04 -8.59
CA ASN A 347 14.37 -26.12 -9.58
C ASN A 347 14.97 -25.70 -10.95
N LEU A 348 15.27 -24.41 -11.14
CA LEU A 348 16.00 -23.88 -12.31
C LEU A 348 17.52 -23.95 -12.13
N SER A 349 18.03 -24.08 -10.90
CA SER A 349 19.46 -24.18 -10.60
C SER A 349 20.17 -25.45 -11.11
N PRO A 350 19.53 -26.63 -11.33
CA PRO A 350 20.27 -27.78 -11.87
C PRO A 350 20.25 -27.90 -13.40
N ARG A 351 19.47 -27.08 -14.12
CA ARG A 351 19.31 -27.23 -15.59
C ARG A 351 19.88 -26.09 -16.44
N LEU A 352 20.22 -24.95 -15.84
CA LEU A 352 20.99 -23.90 -16.52
C LEU A 352 22.51 -24.05 -16.31
N SER A 353 22.95 -25.02 -15.50
CA SER A 353 24.35 -25.38 -15.26
C SER A 353 24.86 -26.51 -16.16
N ALA A 354 23.99 -27.15 -16.95
CA ALA A 354 24.39 -28.11 -17.98
C ALA A 354 24.68 -27.34 -19.28
N GLY A 355 25.94 -27.37 -19.70
CA GLY A 355 26.51 -26.48 -20.70
C GLY A 355 25.91 -26.60 -22.08
N GLU A 356 25.50 -25.46 -22.65
CA GLU A 356 25.45 -25.25 -24.11
C GLU A 356 25.36 -23.77 -24.54
N ASN A 357 25.15 -22.82 -23.62
CA ASN A 357 24.98 -21.40 -23.96
C ASN A 357 26.09 -20.44 -23.49
N ARG A 358 27.31 -20.94 -23.22
CA ARG A 358 28.48 -20.07 -22.94
C ARG A 358 29.00 -19.35 -24.20
N THR A 359 28.69 -19.87 -25.40
CA THR A 359 29.32 -19.41 -26.65
C THR A 359 28.66 -18.17 -27.27
N ILE A 360 27.39 -17.87 -26.92
CA ILE A 360 26.65 -16.73 -27.48
C ILE A 360 26.73 -15.50 -26.55
N LEU A 361 26.77 -15.71 -25.24
CA LEU A 361 26.92 -14.64 -24.24
C LEU A 361 28.34 -14.04 -24.25
N ASN A 362 29.38 -14.86 -24.46
CA ASN A 362 30.76 -14.38 -24.53
C ASN A 362 31.08 -13.58 -25.80
N LYS A 363 30.22 -13.61 -26.84
CA LYS A 363 30.40 -12.80 -28.05
C LYS A 363 29.69 -11.43 -28.01
N LEU A 364 28.86 -11.19 -26.99
CA LEU A 364 28.11 -9.94 -26.83
C LEU A 364 28.69 -9.03 -25.74
N PHE A 365 29.64 -9.53 -24.95
CA PHE A 365 30.33 -8.80 -23.88
C PHE A 365 31.86 -8.88 -24.06
N ASP A 366 32.35 -8.38 -25.19
CA ASP A 366 33.74 -7.93 -25.29
C ASP A 366 33.82 -6.52 -24.68
N ALA A 367 33.90 -6.46 -23.36
CA ALA A 367 34.32 -5.28 -22.62
C ALA A 367 35.00 -5.74 -21.32
N GLU A 368 36.33 -5.64 -21.34
CA GLU A 368 37.28 -5.58 -20.22
C GLU A 368 36.88 -6.25 -18.90
N GLU A 369 37.58 -7.35 -18.61
CA GLU A 369 37.55 -8.11 -17.36
C GLU A 369 37.72 -7.22 -16.12
N PHE A 370 36.74 -7.27 -15.21
CA PHE A 370 36.91 -6.91 -13.80
C PHE A 370 36.28 -7.97 -12.90
N PRO A 371 36.94 -8.36 -11.79
CA PRO A 371 36.44 -9.36 -10.86
C PRO A 371 35.36 -8.72 -9.98
N LEU A 372 34.10 -8.94 -10.34
CA LEU A 372 32.99 -8.71 -9.43
C LEU A 372 33.11 -9.71 -8.28
N ALA A 373 33.32 -9.19 -7.07
CA ALA A 373 33.25 -9.97 -5.84
C ALA A 373 31.93 -10.75 -5.81
N GLU A 374 32.06 -12.08 -5.73
CA GLU A 374 30.96 -13.02 -5.64
C GLU A 374 30.03 -12.62 -4.50
N PHE A 375 28.80 -12.21 -4.83
CA PHE A 375 27.69 -12.30 -3.88
C PHE A 375 27.60 -13.78 -3.50
N SER A 376 27.91 -14.09 -2.25
CA SER A 376 28.02 -15.44 -1.71
C SER A 376 26.90 -16.34 -2.21
N ASP A 377 27.31 -17.35 -2.98
CA ASP A 377 26.48 -18.46 -3.40
C ASP A 377 25.82 -19.10 -2.16
N GLN A 378 24.49 -19.21 -2.18
CA GLN A 378 23.67 -19.83 -1.12
C GLN A 378 23.87 -21.36 -1.03
N SER A 379 24.82 -21.91 -1.79
CA SER A 379 25.16 -23.32 -1.86
C SER A 379 26.30 -23.74 -0.91
N ASN A 380 27.05 -22.80 -0.33
CA ASN A 380 28.20 -23.16 0.51
C ASN A 380 27.77 -23.53 1.94
N PRO A 381 28.26 -24.65 2.50
CA PRO A 381 28.06 -24.98 3.91
C PRO A 381 28.60 -23.83 4.78
N PRO A 382 27.98 -23.56 5.95
CA PRO A 382 28.47 -22.51 6.83
C PRO A 382 29.95 -22.77 7.13
N PRO A 383 30.84 -21.75 7.02
CA PRO A 383 32.25 -21.94 7.32
C PRO A 383 32.38 -22.53 8.72
N LYS A 384 33.25 -23.55 8.88
CA LYS A 384 33.56 -24.14 10.21
C LYS A 384 34.10 -23.03 11.11
N ARG A 385 33.25 -22.46 11.96
CA ARG A 385 33.64 -21.37 12.87
C ARG A 385 34.49 -21.96 14.00
N ARG A 386 35.63 -21.32 14.28
CA ARG A 386 36.52 -21.69 15.40
C ARG A 386 35.72 -21.63 16.73
N PRO A 387 35.96 -22.54 17.69
CA PRO A 387 35.30 -22.49 18.99
C PRO A 387 35.66 -21.20 19.74
N PRO A 388 34.82 -20.73 20.68
CA PRO A 388 35.09 -19.52 21.44
C PRO A 388 36.36 -19.67 22.28
N GLU A 389 37.24 -18.68 22.21
CA GLU A 389 38.48 -18.62 22.99
C GLU A 389 38.25 -17.84 24.30
N PRO A 390 38.69 -18.36 25.46
CA PRO A 390 38.49 -17.70 26.74
C PRO A 390 39.52 -16.58 26.93
N LEU A 391 39.22 -15.40 26.38
CA LEU A 391 40.07 -14.21 26.48
C LEU A 391 39.64 -13.28 27.63
N THR A 392 40.64 -12.71 28.30
CA THR A 392 40.49 -11.63 29.28
C THR A 392 40.59 -10.26 28.62
N GLN A 393 40.29 -9.20 29.38
CA GLN A 393 40.50 -7.84 28.92
C GLN A 393 41.98 -7.56 28.55
N ALA A 394 42.92 -8.05 29.35
CA ALA A 394 44.35 -7.84 29.10
C ALA A 394 44.81 -8.52 27.80
N ASP A 395 44.26 -9.70 27.50
CA ASP A 395 44.58 -10.42 26.26
C ASP A 395 44.09 -9.63 25.03
N TYR A 396 42.86 -9.10 25.08
CA TYR A 396 42.37 -8.23 24.01
C TYR A 396 43.19 -6.93 23.91
N GLU A 397 43.61 -6.34 25.02
CA GLU A 397 44.46 -5.13 24.98
C GLU A 397 45.81 -5.40 24.29
N HIS A 398 46.40 -6.58 24.50
CA HIS A 398 47.61 -7.00 23.78
C HIS A 398 47.34 -7.17 22.27
N LEU A 399 46.24 -7.83 21.90
CA LEU A 399 45.88 -8.06 20.49
C LEU A 399 45.53 -6.75 19.76
N LEU A 400 44.87 -5.81 20.43
CA LEU A 400 44.52 -4.51 19.86
C LEU A 400 45.72 -3.56 19.73
N ALA A 401 46.83 -3.84 20.43
CA ALA A 401 48.06 -3.07 20.27
C ALA A 401 48.76 -3.37 18.93
N GLU A 402 48.44 -4.50 18.29
CA GLU A 402 48.97 -4.84 16.99
C GLU A 402 48.34 -3.97 15.90
N LYS A 403 49.19 -3.31 15.11
CA LYS A 403 48.75 -2.39 14.06
C LYS A 403 48.61 -3.12 12.72
N LEU A 404 47.41 -3.09 12.16
CA LEU A 404 47.16 -3.58 10.80
C LEU A 404 47.76 -2.59 9.79
N LEU A 405 48.64 -3.10 8.94
CA LEU A 405 49.29 -2.32 7.89
C LEU A 405 48.32 -2.08 6.73
N PRO A 406 48.25 -0.83 6.19
CA PRO A 406 47.42 -0.53 5.04
C PRO A 406 47.95 -1.22 3.78
N GLU A 407 47.05 -1.73 2.92
CA GLU A 407 47.46 -2.34 1.63
C GLU A 407 47.86 -1.29 0.58
N ASN A 408 47.30 -0.08 0.69
CA ASN A 408 47.52 0.99 -0.26
C ASN A 408 47.58 2.35 0.47
N GLN A 409 48.01 3.39 -0.24
CA GLN A 409 48.14 4.75 0.33
C GLN A 409 46.79 5.40 0.68
N GLN A 410 45.66 4.83 0.24
CA GLN A 410 44.31 5.36 0.47
C GLN A 410 43.66 4.77 1.75
N GLU A 411 44.28 3.74 2.35
CA GLU A 411 43.83 3.15 3.60
C GLU A 411 44.41 3.88 4.82
N LEU A 412 43.52 4.32 5.70
CA LEU A 412 43.87 4.88 7.00
C LEU A 412 43.98 3.75 8.03
N SER A 413 45.16 3.61 8.65
CA SER A 413 45.37 2.64 9.72
C SER A 413 44.87 3.18 11.07
N LEU A 414 44.01 2.42 11.72
CA LEU A 414 43.29 2.71 12.96
C LEU A 414 43.62 1.64 14.03
N GLY A 415 44.90 1.37 14.25
CA GLY A 415 45.34 0.30 15.14
C GLY A 415 45.09 -1.08 14.49
N PRO A 416 44.23 -1.94 15.07
CA PRO A 416 43.94 -3.27 14.54
C PRO A 416 43.03 -3.26 13.29
N ALA A 417 42.64 -2.09 12.81
CA ALA A 417 41.78 -1.90 11.64
C ALA A 417 42.44 -1.01 10.59
N THR A 418 42.06 -1.18 9.33
CA THR A 418 42.27 -0.16 8.27
C THR A 418 40.91 0.24 7.69
N LEU A 419 40.79 1.51 7.31
CA LEU A 419 39.56 2.09 6.78
C LEU A 419 39.88 2.91 5.52
N SER A 420 39.14 2.68 4.43
CA SER A 420 39.28 3.45 3.19
C SER A 420 37.92 3.82 2.59
N ALA A 421 37.91 4.91 1.83
CA ALA A 421 36.78 5.34 1.03
C ALA A 421 36.96 4.86 -0.42
N GLU A 422 36.25 3.81 -0.83
CA GLU A 422 36.42 3.21 -2.16
C GLU A 422 35.47 3.84 -3.19
N GLN A 423 34.24 3.31 -3.28
CA GLN A 423 33.30 3.59 -4.37
C GLN A 423 32.33 4.72 -4.02
N PHE A 424 32.16 5.67 -4.94
CA PHE A 424 31.12 6.70 -4.86
C PHE A 424 30.03 6.43 -5.89
N TRP A 425 28.79 6.51 -5.45
CA TRP A 425 27.60 6.33 -6.28
C TRP A 425 26.93 7.67 -6.50
N ALA A 426 27.00 8.16 -7.74
CA ALA A 426 26.46 9.44 -8.16
C ALA A 426 24.96 9.34 -8.52
N ASP A 427 24.13 8.91 -7.57
CA ASP A 427 22.68 8.94 -7.74
C ASP A 427 22.16 10.39 -7.57
N GLU A 428 21.27 10.83 -8.47
CA GLU A 428 20.72 12.20 -8.43
C GLU A 428 19.88 12.49 -7.18
N LYS A 429 19.32 11.46 -6.56
CA LYS A 429 18.46 11.55 -5.37
C LYS A 429 19.20 11.10 -4.12
N GLU A 430 19.97 10.01 -4.20
CA GLU A 430 20.59 9.35 -3.04
C GLU A 430 22.10 9.09 -3.22
N PRO A 431 22.92 10.14 -3.37
CA PRO A 431 24.36 9.96 -3.53
C PRO A 431 24.94 9.34 -2.26
N HIS A 432 25.79 8.32 -2.41
CA HIS A 432 26.39 7.62 -1.28
C HIS A 432 27.81 7.13 -1.58
N LEU A 433 28.56 6.86 -0.52
CA LEU A 433 29.96 6.45 -0.56
C LEU A 433 30.17 5.18 0.27
N TRP A 434 30.99 4.25 -0.23
CA TRP A 434 31.38 3.07 0.52
C TRP A 434 32.63 3.32 1.35
N LEU A 435 32.53 2.97 2.64
CA LEU A 435 33.67 2.81 3.52
C LEU A 435 33.98 1.33 3.69
N LYS A 436 35.18 0.91 3.31
CA LYS A 436 35.67 -0.45 3.50
C LYS A 436 36.48 -0.52 4.76
N LEU A 437 36.06 -1.41 5.65
CA LEU A 437 36.75 -1.76 6.89
C LEU A 437 37.48 -3.08 6.69
N ARG A 438 38.76 -3.11 7.06
CA ARG A 438 39.53 -4.33 7.25
C ARG A 438 39.99 -4.41 8.69
N LEU A 439 39.98 -5.63 9.23
CA LEU A 439 40.29 -5.92 10.62
C LEU A 439 41.34 -7.03 10.66
N ALA A 440 42.26 -6.90 11.61
CA ALA A 440 43.10 -8.01 12.02
C ALA A 440 42.24 -9.19 12.50
N GLU A 441 42.79 -10.40 12.45
CA GLU A 441 42.12 -11.58 13.00
C GLU A 441 42.02 -11.48 14.52
N LEU A 442 40.96 -10.86 15.01
CA LEU A 442 40.65 -10.81 16.43
C LEU A 442 39.82 -12.06 16.79
N PRO A 443 40.26 -12.89 17.75
CA PRO A 443 39.49 -14.05 18.18
C PRO A 443 38.11 -13.63 18.68
N ASN A 444 37.15 -14.54 18.54
CA ASN A 444 35.74 -14.36 18.89
C ASN A 444 34.96 -13.30 18.08
N LEU A 445 35.61 -12.44 17.29
CA LEU A 445 34.93 -11.40 16.51
C LEU A 445 34.00 -11.99 15.45
N ALA A 446 34.45 -13.07 14.79
CA ALA A 446 33.66 -13.81 13.80
C ALA A 446 32.46 -14.58 14.40
N LEU A 447 32.34 -14.65 15.74
CA LEU A 447 31.16 -15.24 16.37
C LEU A 447 29.92 -14.36 16.18
N SER A 448 30.09 -13.03 16.07
CA SER A 448 28.99 -12.08 15.85
C SER A 448 29.27 -11.12 14.67
N PRO A 449 29.34 -11.64 13.43
CA PRO A 449 29.85 -10.88 12.28
C PRO A 449 29.08 -9.59 11.99
N ARG A 450 27.80 -9.51 12.38
CA ARG A 450 26.94 -8.33 12.17
C ARG A 450 26.90 -7.33 13.33
N ARG A 451 27.63 -7.61 14.44
CA ARG A 451 27.50 -6.84 15.70
C ARG A 451 28.83 -6.59 16.40
N SER A 452 29.92 -6.75 15.67
CA SER A 452 31.27 -6.67 16.23
C SER A 452 31.99 -5.38 15.86
N ALA A 453 31.64 -4.73 14.75
CA ALA A 453 32.19 -3.41 14.39
C ALA A 453 31.10 -2.45 13.92
N ARG A 454 31.21 -1.18 14.33
CA ARG A 454 30.30 -0.10 13.98
C ARG A 454 31.08 1.11 13.51
N ILE A 455 30.67 1.73 12.41
CA ILE A 455 31.27 2.98 11.92
C ILE A 455 30.26 4.10 12.12
N LEU A 456 30.63 5.10 12.91
CA LEU A 456 29.84 6.29 13.18
C LEU A 456 30.42 7.46 12.38
N ILE A 457 29.61 8.07 11.52
CA ILE A 457 30.02 9.29 10.81
C ILE A 457 29.61 10.49 11.65
N ARG A 458 30.57 11.39 11.86
CA ARG A 458 30.31 12.68 12.49
C ARG A 458 29.93 13.70 11.42
N GLU A 459 30.74 13.79 10.37
CA GLU A 459 30.53 14.73 9.28
C GLU A 459 31.27 14.30 8.01
N VAL A 460 30.75 14.79 6.88
CA VAL A 460 31.40 14.69 5.58
C VAL A 460 31.52 16.10 5.05
N LEU A 461 32.72 16.67 5.02
CA LEU A 461 32.94 18.06 4.65
C LEU A 461 33.27 18.18 3.16
N ASP A 462 32.67 19.17 2.51
CA ASP A 462 33.05 19.54 1.15
C ASP A 462 34.25 20.51 1.10
N SER A 463 34.71 20.84 -0.11
CA SER A 463 35.78 21.82 -0.35
C SER A 463 35.51 23.22 0.20
N THR A 464 34.25 23.53 0.54
CA THR A 464 33.83 24.78 1.19
C THR A 464 33.56 24.63 2.69
N ALA A 465 34.00 23.51 3.29
CA ALA A 465 33.77 23.14 4.69
C ALA A 465 32.29 23.00 5.08
N ARG A 466 31.39 22.71 4.12
CA ARG A 466 29.98 22.43 4.43
C ARG A 466 29.76 20.94 4.64
N ASN A 467 28.98 20.59 5.67
CA ASN A 467 28.64 19.21 5.95
C ASN A 467 27.59 18.66 4.96
N ARG A 468 28.01 17.68 4.16
CA ARG A 468 27.24 16.94 3.14
C ARG A 468 26.66 15.63 3.66
N TYR A 469 26.94 15.23 4.91
CA TYR A 469 26.39 14.02 5.50
C TYR A 469 24.87 14.15 5.70
N ASP A 470 24.13 13.12 5.26
CA ASP A 470 22.68 13.06 5.46
C ASP A 470 22.31 12.14 6.63
N HIS A 471 22.50 12.66 7.84
CA HIS A 471 22.18 11.95 9.09
C HIS A 471 20.68 11.61 9.26
N LEU A 472 19.78 12.16 8.44
CA LEU A 472 18.34 11.89 8.50
C LEU A 472 17.92 10.73 7.59
N HIS A 473 18.85 10.17 6.81
CA HIS A 473 18.56 9.09 5.89
C HIS A 473 18.16 7.79 6.63
N SER A 474 17.22 7.02 6.07
CA SER A 474 16.70 5.79 6.70
C SER A 474 17.78 4.75 7.01
N PHE A 475 18.87 4.73 6.23
CA PHE A 475 20.02 3.85 6.39
C PHE A 475 21.11 4.40 7.33
N GLU A 476 20.88 5.53 8.01
CA GLU A 476 21.79 6.06 9.04
C GLU A 476 21.29 5.78 10.47
N ASN A 477 20.17 5.06 10.61
CA ASN A 477 19.67 4.53 11.88
C ASN A 477 20.73 3.63 12.54
N PRO A 478 20.85 3.60 13.89
CA PRO A 478 21.75 2.70 14.64
C PRO A 478 21.81 1.25 14.17
N ALA A 479 20.73 0.70 13.59
CA ALA A 479 20.71 -0.66 13.04
C ALA A 479 21.65 -0.85 11.82
N PHE A 480 21.88 0.19 11.01
CA PHE A 480 22.68 0.15 9.78
C PHE A 480 24.09 0.74 9.96
N GLN A 481 24.44 1.13 11.19
CA GLN A 481 25.79 1.61 11.52
C GLN A 481 26.79 0.46 11.66
N TRP A 482 26.28 -0.76 11.87
CA TRP A 482 27.07 -1.98 11.98
C TRP A 482 27.62 -2.42 10.63
N VAL A 483 28.84 -2.92 10.65
CA VAL A 483 29.52 -3.48 9.49
C VAL A 483 29.36 -5.00 9.53
N ASP A 484 28.85 -5.57 8.45
CA ASP A 484 28.82 -7.03 8.28
C ASP A 484 30.25 -7.50 7.95
N ILE A 485 30.91 -8.07 8.94
CA ILE A 485 32.26 -8.61 8.82
C ILE A 485 32.20 -10.00 8.20
N LEU A 486 32.79 -10.14 7.03
CA LEU A 486 32.95 -11.41 6.31
C LEU A 486 34.40 -11.89 6.43
N SER A 487 34.58 -13.19 6.64
CA SER A 487 35.87 -13.85 6.51
C SER A 487 36.17 -14.04 5.02
N GLY A 488 37.27 -13.46 4.53
CA GLY A 488 37.74 -13.67 3.16
C GLY A 488 37.91 -15.16 2.83
N GLY A 489 37.56 -15.54 1.60
CA GLY A 489 37.75 -16.91 1.11
C GLY A 489 39.23 -17.33 1.08
N LEU A 490 39.42 -18.64 0.84
CA LEU A 490 40.61 -19.53 0.78
C LEU A 490 42.05 -18.99 0.59
N GLN A 491 42.30 -17.70 0.35
CA GLN A 491 43.66 -17.14 0.22
C GLN A 491 43.95 -15.91 1.09
N THR A 492 42.95 -15.29 1.73
CA THR A 492 43.18 -14.22 2.72
C THR A 492 42.25 -14.40 3.91
N GLU A 493 42.78 -14.98 4.99
CA GLU A 493 42.13 -15.06 6.31
C GLU A 493 42.04 -13.65 6.95
N GLN A 494 41.43 -12.68 6.28
CA GLN A 494 41.25 -11.33 6.80
C GLN A 494 39.77 -10.98 6.87
N LEU A 495 39.39 -10.37 7.99
CA LEU A 495 38.04 -9.92 8.26
C LEU A 495 37.82 -8.58 7.57
N SER A 496 36.81 -8.50 6.70
CA SER A 496 36.50 -7.25 5.99
C SER A 496 34.99 -7.03 5.88
N GLY A 497 34.60 -5.77 5.71
CA GLY A 497 33.20 -5.40 5.50
C GLY A 497 33.05 -4.00 4.94
N ILE A 498 31.87 -3.72 4.37
CA ILE A 498 31.58 -2.45 3.70
C ILE A 498 30.40 -1.78 4.40
N ARG A 499 30.48 -0.46 4.54
CA ARG A 499 29.38 0.38 4.99
C ARG A 499 29.10 1.50 4.00
N SER A 500 27.84 1.62 3.59
CA SER A 500 27.37 2.78 2.82
C SER A 500 27.15 3.99 3.73
N VAL A 501 27.63 5.15 3.29
CA VAL A 501 27.43 6.46 3.92
C VAL A 501 26.63 7.34 2.98
N TYR A 502 25.45 7.76 3.42
CA TYR A 502 24.54 8.55 2.59
C TYR A 502 24.79 10.05 2.72
N LEU A 503 24.70 10.75 1.59
CA LEU A 503 25.04 12.15 1.46
C LEU A 503 23.82 12.94 0.97
N LYS A 504 23.82 14.24 1.27
CA LYS A 504 22.75 15.15 0.85
C LYS A 504 22.62 15.16 -0.68
N GLN A 505 21.38 15.30 -1.15
CA GLN A 505 21.07 15.34 -2.58
C GLN A 505 21.97 16.31 -3.36
N GLY A 506 22.42 15.88 -4.54
CA GLY A 506 23.28 16.67 -5.43
C GLY A 506 24.74 16.79 -4.99
N THR A 507 25.18 16.05 -3.97
CA THR A 507 26.61 15.94 -3.62
C THR A 507 27.34 15.20 -4.74
N ARG A 508 28.48 15.74 -5.17
CA ARG A 508 29.38 15.09 -6.14
C ARG A 508 30.67 14.64 -5.47
N LEU A 509 31.30 13.61 -6.02
CA LEU A 509 32.55 13.05 -5.48
C LEU A 509 33.65 14.10 -5.33
N GLU A 510 33.84 14.95 -6.34
CA GLU A 510 34.86 16.02 -6.37
C GLU A 510 34.71 17.05 -5.26
N GLN A 511 33.52 17.15 -4.68
CA GLN A 511 33.25 18.08 -3.59
C GLN A 511 33.75 17.54 -2.26
N ILE A 512 33.81 16.22 -2.08
CA ILE A 512 34.12 15.58 -0.79
C ILE A 512 35.60 15.76 -0.48
N ARG A 513 35.89 16.45 0.64
CA ARG A 513 37.27 16.74 1.07
C ARG A 513 37.71 15.91 2.27
N SER A 514 36.83 15.75 3.25
CA SER A 514 37.12 14.90 4.41
C SER A 514 35.87 14.20 4.93
N ILE A 515 36.09 13.02 5.52
CA ILE A 515 35.09 12.21 6.19
C ILE A 515 35.61 11.93 7.57
N SER A 516 34.94 12.43 8.60
CA SER A 516 35.36 12.23 9.99
C SER A 516 34.32 11.46 10.78
N GLY A 517 34.80 10.66 11.72
CA GLY A 517 33.95 9.71 12.43
C GLY A 517 34.68 8.94 13.51
N CYS A 518 34.06 7.85 13.94
CA CYS A 518 34.63 6.93 14.91
C CYS A 518 34.28 5.49 14.51
N LEU A 519 35.29 4.63 14.46
CA LEU A 519 35.12 3.18 14.38
C LEU A 519 35.02 2.64 15.81
N GLU A 520 34.00 1.85 16.10
CA GLU A 520 33.85 1.14 17.37
C GLU A 520 33.96 -0.37 17.13
N ILE A 521 34.83 -1.03 17.88
CA ILE A 521 34.99 -2.49 17.86
C ILE A 521 34.52 -3.03 19.20
N ASN A 522 33.58 -3.98 19.17
CA ASN A 522 33.02 -4.63 20.34
C ASN A 522 33.55 -6.05 20.48
N LEU A 523 34.21 -6.30 21.61
CA LEU A 523 34.89 -7.54 21.91
C LEU A 523 34.20 -8.26 23.06
N PRO A 524 33.70 -9.49 22.85
CA PRO A 524 32.98 -10.22 23.88
C PRO A 524 33.92 -10.81 24.94
N LEU A 525 33.53 -10.70 26.20
CA LEU A 525 34.19 -11.28 27.36
C LEU A 525 33.32 -12.36 28.02
N GLY A 526 33.98 -13.33 28.66
CA GLY A 526 33.30 -14.32 29.50
C GLY A 526 32.24 -15.12 28.74
N ILE A 527 32.55 -15.52 27.50
CA ILE A 527 31.62 -16.25 26.63
C ILE A 527 31.22 -17.57 27.30
N LYS A 528 29.92 -17.81 27.38
CA LYS A 528 29.34 -19.07 27.84
C LYS A 528 28.47 -19.66 26.76
N THR A 529 28.59 -20.98 26.63
CA THR A 529 27.79 -21.79 25.73
C THR A 529 26.62 -22.37 26.51
N LEU A 530 25.42 -22.26 25.95
CA LEU A 530 24.21 -22.86 26.50
C LEU A 530 23.57 -23.73 25.42
N GLN A 531 23.47 -25.04 25.69
CA GLN A 531 22.74 -25.96 24.84
C GLN A 531 21.31 -26.10 25.38
N LEU A 532 20.33 -25.98 24.49
CA LEU A 532 18.90 -26.00 24.78
C LEU A 532 18.19 -26.99 23.90
N ASP A 533 17.21 -27.69 24.47
CA ASP A 533 16.31 -28.56 23.74
C ASP A 533 14.84 -28.28 24.10
N ARG A 534 13.92 -29.14 23.62
CA ARG A 534 12.49 -29.00 23.89
C ARG A 534 12.13 -29.17 25.38
N ALA A 535 12.95 -29.86 26.17
CA ALA A 535 12.71 -30.05 27.60
C ALA A 535 13.02 -28.80 28.43
N ASP A 536 13.68 -27.78 27.84
CA ASP A 536 14.03 -26.53 28.52
C ASP A 536 13.00 -25.40 28.37
N ILE A 537 11.89 -25.66 27.67
CA ILE A 537 10.81 -24.69 27.50
C ILE A 537 10.27 -24.26 28.87
N GLY A 538 10.19 -22.95 29.07
CA GLY A 538 9.69 -22.34 30.31
C GLY A 538 10.71 -22.27 31.45
N LYS A 539 11.87 -22.93 31.35
CA LYS A 539 12.92 -22.84 32.38
C LYS A 539 13.62 -21.49 32.30
N LYS A 540 13.83 -20.85 33.45
CA LYS A 540 14.69 -19.67 33.58
C LYS A 540 16.12 -20.14 33.85
N LEU A 541 16.98 -20.01 32.85
CA LEU A 541 18.37 -20.44 32.89
C LEU A 541 19.26 -19.22 33.12
N LYS A 542 20.27 -19.36 33.99
CA LYS A 542 21.26 -18.31 34.22
C LYS A 542 22.50 -18.61 33.39
N VAL A 543 22.82 -17.76 32.42
CA VAL A 543 23.98 -17.88 31.53
C VAL A 543 24.76 -16.58 31.54
N ALA A 544 26.07 -16.67 31.76
CA ALA A 544 26.98 -15.51 31.82
C ALA A 544 26.48 -14.38 32.75
N GLY A 545 25.87 -14.75 33.89
CA GLY A 545 25.31 -13.80 34.86
C GLY A 545 23.89 -13.29 34.58
N LYS A 546 23.35 -13.56 33.39
CA LYS A 546 22.06 -13.07 32.89
C LYS A 546 21.02 -14.17 32.80
N PHE A 547 19.74 -13.79 32.77
CA PHE A 547 18.64 -14.75 32.64
C PHE A 547 18.24 -14.94 31.18
N LEU A 548 18.12 -16.20 30.77
CA LEU A 548 17.61 -16.62 29.47
C LEU A 548 16.48 -17.62 29.71
N GLN A 549 15.35 -17.44 29.02
CA GLN A 549 14.21 -18.34 29.08
C GLN A 549 13.76 -18.68 27.68
N LEU A 550 13.68 -19.99 27.38
CA LEU A 550 13.13 -20.49 26.13
C LEU A 550 11.59 -20.47 26.22
N GLU A 551 10.92 -19.65 25.42
CA GLU A 551 9.45 -19.54 25.42
C GLU A 551 8.78 -20.59 24.53
N SER A 552 9.38 -20.86 23.37
CA SER A 552 8.84 -21.83 22.42
C SER A 552 9.96 -22.52 21.64
N PHE A 553 9.80 -23.81 21.41
CA PHE A 553 10.68 -24.61 20.55
C PHE A 553 9.81 -25.30 19.49
N GLY A 554 9.60 -24.62 18.37
CA GLY A 554 8.82 -25.10 17.24
C GLY A 554 9.64 -26.04 16.34
N LYS A 555 9.05 -26.44 15.21
CA LYS A 555 9.74 -27.30 14.23
C LYS A 555 10.97 -26.63 13.63
N ASN A 556 10.85 -25.39 13.17
CA ASN A 556 11.90 -24.65 12.48
C ASN A 556 12.12 -23.25 13.08
N ARG A 557 11.60 -23.00 14.27
CA ARG A 557 11.65 -21.71 14.95
C ARG A 557 11.79 -21.90 16.45
N ILE A 558 12.64 -21.09 17.07
CA ILE A 558 12.67 -20.92 18.53
C ILE A 558 12.29 -19.49 18.91
N SER A 559 11.79 -19.31 20.12
CA SER A 559 11.59 -17.99 20.72
C SER A 559 12.15 -17.99 22.14
N LEU A 560 12.90 -16.96 22.49
CA LEU A 560 13.54 -16.80 23.78
C LEU A 560 13.38 -15.39 24.32
N ILE A 561 13.34 -15.28 25.64
CA ILE A 561 13.48 -14.03 26.39
C ILE A 561 14.87 -14.03 27.01
N PHE A 562 15.61 -12.95 26.82
CA PHE A 562 16.92 -12.72 27.40
C PHE A 562 16.93 -11.40 28.19
N GLN A 563 17.52 -11.40 29.37
CA GLN A 563 17.71 -10.21 30.20
C GLN A 563 19.09 -9.62 29.95
N GLY A 564 19.22 -8.85 28.87
CA GLY A 564 20.47 -8.24 28.42
C GLY A 564 20.30 -7.56 27.06
N LYS A 565 21.43 -7.19 26.45
CA LYS A 565 21.46 -6.55 25.13
C LYS A 565 21.58 -7.60 24.02
N LEU A 566 21.03 -7.28 22.85
CA LEU A 566 21.14 -8.14 21.67
C LEU A 566 22.59 -8.41 21.23
N SER A 567 23.51 -7.45 21.44
CA SER A 567 24.95 -7.59 21.14
C SER A 567 25.65 -8.66 21.98
N GLU A 568 25.05 -9.10 23.08
CA GLU A 568 25.63 -10.09 23.99
C GLU A 568 25.25 -11.51 23.58
N ILE A 569 24.23 -11.68 22.74
CA ILE A 569 23.94 -12.95 22.05
C ILE A 569 24.80 -12.98 20.79
N LEU A 570 25.89 -13.75 20.85
CA LEU A 570 26.90 -13.79 19.79
C LEU A 570 26.40 -14.62 18.61
N SER A 571 25.91 -15.83 18.88
CA SER A 571 25.37 -16.74 17.87
C SER A 571 24.29 -17.66 18.44
N ILE A 572 23.36 -18.06 17.59
CA ILE A 572 22.36 -19.09 17.86
C ILE A 572 22.48 -20.12 16.75
N GLN A 573 22.79 -21.37 17.09
CA GLN A 573 23.02 -22.43 16.12
C GLN A 573 22.03 -23.56 16.39
N ALA A 574 21.35 -24.05 15.36
CA ALA A 574 20.47 -25.20 15.47
C ALA A 574 21.08 -26.42 14.78
N VAL A 575 20.83 -27.60 15.32
CA VAL A 575 21.15 -28.87 14.67
C VAL A 575 19.90 -29.71 14.49
N ASN A 576 19.88 -30.55 13.46
CA ASN A 576 18.84 -31.57 13.27
C ASN A 576 19.16 -32.86 14.06
N ARG A 577 18.29 -33.87 13.94
CA ARG A 577 18.48 -35.18 14.60
C ARG A 577 19.74 -35.92 14.14
N GLN A 578 20.21 -35.64 12.94
CA GLN A 578 21.44 -36.17 12.37
C GLN A 578 22.68 -35.40 12.84
N HIS A 579 22.53 -34.43 13.76
CA HIS A 579 23.58 -33.53 14.25
C HIS A 579 24.19 -32.64 13.16
N GLU A 580 23.46 -32.41 12.07
CA GLU A 580 23.87 -31.49 11.01
C GLU A 580 23.42 -30.07 11.35
N ALA A 581 24.31 -29.09 11.12
CA ALA A 581 24.02 -27.69 11.37
C ALA A 581 22.97 -27.15 10.39
N LEU A 582 21.95 -26.49 10.92
CA LEU A 582 20.91 -25.85 10.13
C LEU A 582 21.32 -24.42 9.76
N GLN A 583 20.95 -24.00 8.56
CA GLN A 583 21.14 -22.62 8.11
C GLN A 583 20.10 -21.69 8.75
N ASP A 584 20.51 -20.44 9.01
CA ASP A 584 19.63 -19.37 9.48
C ASP A 584 18.68 -18.93 8.35
N ALA A 585 17.37 -18.95 8.61
CA ALA A 585 16.34 -18.50 7.69
C ALA A 585 15.83 -17.08 8.00
N GLY A 586 16.03 -16.60 9.24
CA GLY A 586 15.66 -15.26 9.63
C GLY A 586 15.61 -15.04 11.14
N ILE A 587 15.67 -13.78 11.55
CA ILE A 587 15.63 -13.37 12.96
C ILE A 587 14.64 -12.21 13.12
N ASN A 588 13.83 -12.27 14.18
CA ASN A 588 12.99 -11.17 14.61
C ASN A 588 13.23 -10.91 16.10
N TRP A 589 13.33 -9.66 16.50
CA TRP A 589 13.60 -9.32 17.90
C TRP A 589 12.94 -8.00 18.28
N GLN A 590 12.63 -7.88 19.56
CA GLN A 590 12.09 -6.68 20.18
C GLN A 590 12.79 -6.49 21.52
N GLN A 591 13.25 -5.27 21.79
CA GLN A 591 13.90 -4.94 23.06
C GLN A 591 13.10 -3.87 23.79
N HIS A 592 12.72 -4.15 25.04
CA HIS A 592 12.05 -3.21 25.93
C HIS A 592 12.85 -3.12 27.24
N GLY A 593 13.65 -2.07 27.38
CA GLY A 593 14.63 -1.94 28.46
C GLY A 593 15.69 -3.04 28.37
N GLU A 594 15.89 -3.77 29.47
CA GLU A 594 16.81 -4.92 29.54
C GLU A 594 16.19 -6.24 29.08
N LYS A 595 14.88 -6.26 28.76
CA LYS A 595 14.20 -7.46 28.30
C LYS A 595 14.24 -7.52 26.78
N LEU A 596 14.97 -8.49 26.25
CA LEU A 596 15.04 -8.82 24.83
C LEU A 596 14.16 -10.05 24.55
N THR A 597 13.18 -9.91 23.66
CA THR A 597 12.43 -11.03 23.10
C THR A 597 12.95 -11.29 21.69
N LEU A 598 13.38 -12.51 21.41
CA LEU A 598 14.02 -12.89 20.16
C LEU A 598 13.45 -14.19 19.61
N SER A 599 13.17 -14.21 18.32
CA SER A 599 12.69 -15.38 17.59
C SER A 599 13.61 -15.66 16.40
N GLN A 600 14.22 -16.84 16.38
CA GLN A 600 15.15 -17.29 15.34
C GLN A 600 14.50 -18.41 14.53
N MET A 601 14.61 -18.33 13.21
CA MET A 601 14.10 -19.29 12.23
C MET A 601 15.24 -19.99 11.51
N PHE A 602 15.06 -21.27 11.20
CA PHE A 602 16.06 -22.13 10.56
C PHE A 602 15.48 -22.89 9.35
N SER A 603 16.35 -23.25 8.40
CA SER A 603 16.01 -23.97 7.17
C SER A 603 15.89 -25.49 7.39
N GLY A 604 15.21 -25.94 8.44
CA GLY A 604 15.04 -27.36 8.75
C GLY A 604 14.34 -27.64 10.09
N GLU A 605 14.16 -28.93 10.41
CA GLU A 605 13.62 -29.34 11.72
C GLU A 605 14.71 -29.32 12.80
N ILE A 606 14.46 -28.54 13.85
CA ILE A 606 15.36 -28.33 14.98
C ILE A 606 15.21 -29.47 15.98
N ASP A 607 16.35 -30.05 16.38
CA ASP A 607 16.47 -31.01 17.46
C ASP A 607 17.00 -30.36 18.75
N SER A 608 18.13 -29.66 18.66
CA SER A 608 18.69 -28.85 19.74
C SER A 608 19.30 -27.53 19.21
N VAL A 609 19.49 -26.58 20.11
CA VAL A 609 20.06 -25.26 19.82
C VAL A 609 21.21 -24.95 20.76
N THR A 610 22.30 -24.45 20.22
CA THR A 610 23.44 -23.92 20.97
C THR A 610 23.46 -22.40 20.88
N ILE A 611 23.46 -21.73 22.04
CA ILE A 611 23.51 -20.28 22.15
C ILE A 611 24.83 -19.87 22.79
N LEU A 612 25.57 -18.97 22.13
CA LEU A 612 26.76 -18.33 22.68
C LEU A 612 26.37 -16.97 23.26
N VAL A 613 26.60 -16.78 24.55
CA VAL A 613 26.28 -15.54 25.27
C VAL A 613 27.54 -14.97 25.90
N ALA A 614 27.83 -13.70 25.63
CA ALA A 614 28.87 -12.95 26.32
C ALA A 614 28.38 -12.46 27.68
N GLY A 615 29.19 -12.62 28.71
CA GLY A 615 28.89 -12.07 30.03
C GLY A 615 29.00 -10.55 30.05
N ASP A 616 30.06 -10.07 29.42
CA ASP A 616 30.37 -8.65 29.28
C ASP A 616 31.00 -8.38 27.90
N SER A 617 31.27 -7.11 27.58
CA SER A 617 31.95 -6.73 26.34
C SER A 617 32.78 -5.47 26.53
N ILE A 618 33.93 -5.41 25.85
CA ILE A 618 34.75 -4.21 25.78
C ILE A 618 34.49 -3.53 24.45
N THR A 619 34.16 -2.24 24.50
CA THR A 619 34.12 -1.38 23.32
C THR A 619 35.40 -0.56 23.23
N ARG A 620 36.04 -0.56 22.06
CA ARG A 620 37.18 0.30 21.75
C ARG A 620 36.86 1.20 20.57
N SER A 621 37.16 2.48 20.75
CA SER A 621 36.78 3.55 19.82
C SER A 621 38.03 4.13 19.17
N TYR A 622 38.04 4.13 17.84
CA TYR A 622 39.12 4.64 17.00
C TYR A 622 38.58 5.84 16.20
N PRO A 623 38.84 7.09 16.62
CA PRO A 623 38.46 8.25 15.85
C PRO A 623 39.25 8.26 14.54
N PHE A 624 38.60 8.71 13.46
CA PHE A 624 39.22 8.76 12.16
C PHE A 624 38.85 10.02 11.39
N GLU A 625 39.74 10.41 10.49
CA GLU A 625 39.50 11.43 9.47
C GLU A 625 40.17 10.97 8.17
N ILE A 626 39.36 10.63 7.18
CA ILE A 626 39.83 10.27 5.84
C ILE A 626 39.82 11.55 5.01
N THR A 627 40.97 11.94 4.49
CA THR A 627 41.12 13.08 3.57
C THR A 627 41.21 12.57 2.13
N ARG A 628 40.54 13.27 1.20
CA ARG A 628 40.51 12.92 -0.23
C ARG A 628 40.99 14.06 -1.11
#